data_AF-A0A7K2WEL2-F1
#
_entry.id   AF-A0A7K2WEL2-F1
#
_cell.length_a   1.000
_cell.length_b   1.000
_cell.length_c   1.000
_cell.angle_alpha   90.00
_cell.angle_beta   90.00
_cell.angle_gamma   90.00
#
_symmetry.space_group_name_H-M   'P 1'
#
loop_
_entity.id
_entity.type
_entity.pdbx_description
1 polymer ?
#
loop_
_entity_poly.entity_id
_entity_poly.type
_entity_poly.pdbx_seq_one_letter_code
_entity_poly.pdbx_strand_id
1 'polypeptide(L)' 'MDITPPLPIAEEFRAEMDTERTLTASQAHQVLLYCALDAACVPMDPRDMQAIVRVAELDWATIQRLINWIRASGTGRF' A
#
# COMPACT_ATOMS: atom_id res chain seq x y z
N MET A 1 -8.06 11.37 -20.82
CA MET A 1 -8.65 10.19 -20.14
C MET A 1 -7.50 9.29 -19.79
N ASP A 2 -7.10 9.29 -18.51
CA ASP A 2 -6.02 8.45 -18.00
C ASP A 2 -6.62 7.06 -17.79
N ILE A 3 -6.32 6.12 -18.69
CA ILE A 3 -6.85 4.76 -18.63
C ILE A 3 -5.77 3.90 -18.00
N THR A 4 -5.52 4.09 -16.71
CA THR A 4 -4.66 3.19 -15.95
C THR A 4 -5.34 1.82 -15.95
N PRO A 5 -4.74 0.78 -16.57
CA PRO A 5 -5.35 -0.53 -16.58
C PRO A 5 -5.51 -1.01 -15.13
N PRO A 6 -6.67 -1.61 -14.79
CA PRO A 6 -6.89 -2.13 -13.44
C PRO A 6 -5.82 -3.18 -13.14
N LEU A 7 -5.32 -3.17 -11.90
CA LEU A 7 -4.34 -4.16 -11.44
C LEU A 7 -4.88 -5.58 -11.67
N PRO A 8 -4.03 -6.57 -11.95
CA PRO A 8 -4.47 -7.95 -12.09
C PRO A 8 -4.97 -8.47 -10.74
N ILE A 9 -6.28 -8.57 -10.60
CA ILE A 9 -6.96 -9.15 -9.43
C ILE A 9 -7.41 -10.56 -9.81
N ALA A 10 -7.18 -11.55 -8.95
CA ALA A 10 -7.65 -12.91 -9.17
C ALA A 10 -9.18 -12.92 -9.25
N GLU A 11 -9.76 -13.74 -10.15
CA GLU A 11 -11.20 -13.72 -10.44
C GLU A 11 -12.08 -13.91 -9.20
N GLU A 12 -11.61 -14.71 -8.24
CA GLU A 12 -12.27 -14.95 -6.95
C GLU A 12 -12.46 -13.69 -6.10
N PHE A 13 -11.57 -12.70 -6.22
CA PHE A 13 -11.65 -11.44 -5.46
C PHE A 13 -12.37 -10.32 -6.22
N ARG A 14 -12.69 -10.51 -7.52
CA ARG A 14 -13.39 -9.48 -8.32
C ARG A 14 -14.80 -9.20 -7.81
N ALA A 15 -15.51 -10.22 -7.31
CA ALA A 15 -16.89 -10.08 -6.83
C ALA A 15 -16.98 -9.30 -5.51
N GLU A 16 -15.92 -9.30 -4.70
CA GLU A 16 -15.84 -8.58 -3.43
C GLU A 16 -15.27 -7.16 -3.59
N MET A 17 -14.88 -6.82 -4.82
CA MET A 17 -14.18 -5.59 -5.10
C MET A 17 -15.16 -4.44 -5.32
N ASP A 18 -15.23 -3.55 -4.33
CA ASP A 18 -16.04 -2.34 -4.41
C ASP A 18 -15.35 -1.28 -5.29
N THR A 19 -15.60 -1.35 -6.60
CA THR A 19 -14.98 -0.49 -7.62
C THR A 19 -15.48 0.95 -7.62
N GLU A 20 -16.63 1.22 -7.00
CA GLU A 20 -17.25 2.55 -6.96
C GLU A 20 -16.93 3.32 -5.67
N ARG A 21 -16.40 2.63 -4.66
CA ARG A 21 -16.03 3.25 -3.40
C ARG A 21 -14.73 4.03 -3.52
N THR A 22 -14.85 5.35 -3.37
CA THR A 22 -13.69 6.21 -3.19
C THR A 22 -13.03 5.91 -1.84
N LEU A 23 -11.73 5.64 -1.85
CA LEU A 23 -10.96 5.43 -0.63
C LEU A 23 -10.82 6.74 0.14
N THR A 24 -10.93 6.69 1.47
CA THR A 24 -10.48 7.82 2.30
C THR A 24 -8.96 7.98 2.20
N ALA A 25 -8.44 9.16 2.52
CA ALA A 25 -6.99 9.42 2.48
C ALA A 25 -6.20 8.36 3.28
N SER A 26 -6.66 8.02 4.49
CA SER A 26 -6.04 6.99 5.33
C SER A 26 -6.08 5.60 4.68
N GLN A 27 -7.17 5.23 4.03
CA GLN A 27 -7.26 3.95 3.32
C GLN A 27 -6.31 3.91 2.11
N ALA A 28 -6.23 5.00 1.35
CA ALA A 28 -5.28 5.12 0.25
C ALA A 28 -3.83 5.01 0.75
N HIS A 29 -3.52 5.65 1.88
CA HIS A 29 -2.21 5.55 2.51
C HIS A 29 -1.86 4.13 2.96
N GLN A 30 -2.82 3.38 3.55
CA GLN A 30 -2.63 1.98 3.95
C GLN A 30 -2.26 1.11 2.75
N VAL A 31 -3.01 1.24 1.65
CA VAL A 31 -2.74 0.51 0.41
C VAL A 31 -1.34 0.83 -0.13
N LEU A 32 -0.97 2.10 -0.19
CA LEU A 32 0.34 2.51 -0.68
C LEU A 32 1.51 2.00 0.19
N LEU A 33 1.35 2.02 1.51
CA LEU A 33 2.33 1.48 2.45
C LEU A 33 2.47 -0.04 2.31
N TYR A 34 1.36 -0.75 2.22
CA TYR A 34 1.36 -2.20 1.99
C TYR A 34 2.09 -2.54 0.69
N CYS A 35 1.74 -1.88 -0.43
CA CYS A 35 2.40 -2.11 -1.72
C CYS A 35 3.91 -1.80 -1.68
N ALA A 36 4.34 -0.80 -0.90
CA ALA A 36 5.76 -0.49 -0.75
C ALA A 36 6.52 -1.58 0.02
N LEU A 37 5.90 -2.17 1.05
CA LEU A 37 6.48 -3.25 1.85
C LEU A 37 6.51 -4.58 1.08
N ASP A 38 5.44 -4.89 0.36
CA ASP A 38 5.34 -6.06 -0.51
C ASP A 38 6.41 -6.03 -1.62
N ALA A 39 6.58 -4.88 -2.27
CA ALA A 39 7.64 -4.68 -3.27
C ALA A 39 9.07 -4.79 -2.69
N ALA A 40 9.23 -4.54 -1.39
CA ALA A 40 10.49 -4.72 -0.67
C ALA A 40 10.67 -6.15 -0.11
N CYS A 41 9.75 -7.07 -0.41
CA CYS A 41 9.72 -8.45 0.07
C CYS A 41 9.83 -8.56 1.60
N VAL A 42 9.24 -7.60 2.33
CA VAL A 42 9.26 -7.60 3.80
C VAL A 42 8.18 -8.59 4.29
N PRO A 43 8.53 -9.65 5.03
CA PRO A 43 7.53 -10.52 5.62
C PRO A 43 6.74 -9.72 6.67
N MET A 44 5.41 -9.70 6.53
CA MET A 44 4.51 -8.96 7.42
C MET A 44 3.77 -9.94 8.33
N ASP A 45 3.93 -9.78 9.65
CA ASP A 45 3.08 -10.45 10.66
C ASP A 45 1.79 -9.64 10.87
N PRO A 46 0.66 -10.26 11.30
CA PRO A 46 -0.54 -9.55 11.72
C PRO A 46 -0.31 -8.34 12.66
N ARG A 47 0.73 -8.37 13.51
CA ARG A 47 1.11 -7.22 14.35
C ARG A 47 1.65 -6.04 13.54
N ASP A 48 2.36 -6.31 12.45
CA ASP A 48 2.90 -5.29 11.55
C ASP A 48 1.78 -4.60 10.77
N MET A 49 0.69 -5.31 10.45
CA MET A 49 -0.49 -4.70 9.83
C MET A 49 -1.15 -3.64 10.72
N GLN A 50 -1.21 -3.85 12.04
CA GLN A 50 -1.70 -2.83 12.96
C GLN A 50 -0.80 -1.60 13.01
N ALA A 51 0.52 -1.79 12.86
CA ALA A 51 1.46 -0.68 12.76
C ALA A 51 1.25 0.12 11.46
N ILE A 52 1.02 -0.55 10.33
CA ILE A 52 0.70 0.10 9.05
C ILE A 52 -0.57 0.95 9.17
N VAL A 53 -1.62 0.42 9.80
CA VAL A 53 -2.87 1.16 10.03
C VAL A 53 -2.63 2.45 10.80
N ARG A 54 -1.83 2.41 11.86
CA ARG A 54 -1.47 3.60 12.65
C ARG A 54 -0.57 4.58 11.90
N VAL A 55 0.37 4.08 11.08
CA VAL A 55 1.25 4.93 10.26
C VAL A 55 0.47 5.63 9.15
N ALA A 56 -0.57 4.99 8.61
CA ALA A 56 -1.40 5.55 7.56
C ALA A 56 -2.31 6.71 8.02
N GLU A 57 -2.49 6.87 9.34
CA GLU A 57 -3.18 8.02 9.94
C GLU A 57 -2.30 9.28 10.01
N LEU A 58 -0.99 9.15 9.73
CA LEU A 58 -0.07 10.30 9.67
C LEU A 58 -0.34 11.20 8.46
N ASP A 59 0.29 12.37 8.46
CA ASP A 59 0.23 13.28 7.33
C ASP A 59 0.89 12.67 6.07
N TRP A 60 0.37 13.08 4.91
CA TRP A 60 0.82 12.59 3.61
C TRP A 60 2.33 12.79 3.38
N ALA A 61 2.91 13.91 3.83
CA ALA A 61 4.33 14.20 3.61
C ALA A 61 5.24 13.26 4.41
N THR A 62 4.79 12.82 5.58
CA THR A 62 5.47 11.79 6.38
C THR A 62 5.35 10.42 5.72
N ILE A 63 4.16 10.05 5.23
CA ILE A 63 3.92 8.77 4.56
C ILE A 63 4.71 8.64 3.27
N GLN A 64 4.74 9.69 2.45
CA GLN A 64 5.50 9.73 1.20
C GLN A 64 7.01 9.57 1.47
N ARG A 65 7.54 10.19 2.54
CA ARG A 65 8.94 10.02 2.95
C ARG A 65 9.23 8.57 3.37
N LEU A 66 8.31 7.95 4.11
CA LEU A 66 8.45 6.58 4.57
C LEU A 66 8.43 5.58 3.40
N ILE A 67 7.52 5.74 2.44
CA ILE A 67 7.47 4.94 1.21
C ILE A 67 8.78 5.05 0.42
N ASN A 68 9.30 6.27 0.25
CA ASN A 68 10.57 6.49 -0.45
C ASN A 68 11.74 5.82 0.28
N TRP A 69 11.76 5.89 1.61
CA TRP A 69 12.79 5.24 2.42
C TRP A 69 12.73 3.71 2.32
N ILE A 70 11.53 3.11 2.37
CA ILE A 70 11.33 1.66 2.18
C ILE A 70 11.84 1.23 0.82
N ARG A 71 11.47 1.95 -0.25
CA ARG A 71 11.94 1.64 -1.61
C ARG A 71 13.46 1.74 -1.72
N ALA A 72 14.07 2.81 -1.20
CA ALA A 72 15.52 2.98 -1.22
C ALA A 72 16.24 1.86 -0.45
N SER A 73 15.68 1.43 0.68
CA SER A 73 16.25 0.38 1.52
C SER A 73 16.12 -1.01 0.91
N GLY A 74 15.01 -1.30 0.23
CA GLY A 74 14.79 -2.57 -0.48
C GLY A 74 15.73 -2.77 -1.67
N THR A 75 16.14 -1.68 -2.34
CA THR A 75 17.05 -1.72 -3.50
C THR A 75 18.50 -2.04 -3.12
N GLY A 76 18.87 -1.98 -1.84
CA GLY A 76 20.22 -2.23 -1.33
C GLY A 76 20.55 -3.69 -0.99
N ARG A 77 19.61 -4.63 -1.17
CA ARG A 77 19.87 -6.07 -1.01
C ARG A 77 20.36 -6.68 -2.32
N PHE A 78 21.68 -6.62 -2.53
CA PHE A 78 22.43 -7.47 -3.46
C PHE A 78 23.44 -8.30 -2.66
#